data_AF-D3BDG2-F1
#
_entry.id   AF-D3BDG2-F1
#
_cell.length_a   1.000
_cell.length_b   1.000
_cell.length_c   1.000
_cell.angle_alpha   90.00
_cell.angle_beta   90.00
_cell.angle_gamma   90.00
#
_symmetry.space_group_name_H-M   'P 1'
#
loop_
_entity.id
_entity.type
_entity.pdbx_description
1 polymer ?
#
loop_
_entity_poly.entity_id
_entity_poly.type
_entity_poly.pdbx_seq_one_letter_code
_entity_poly.pdbx_strand_id
1 'polypeptide(L)'
;MFKSSIILSFLILTVLSSSAVSGIQINVQNTNQVESNPEKVGDVQCVLCTYVVVYAEKLIMGNNTAADVINGLDQYCAMLPGTYSQTCHSFVRTYGALIIQNIINFETPSMICKQMMFCAAATTEVSEPQEPAVVQEMLQHHHHHKIEKKLECKACHYIASHAIKYVESGKTDDQIESALDSECNNFEIHAAVKVCKSVVHVAIKDLIRDLKNHVSAEDACKHVHMC
;
A
#
# COMPACT_ATOMS: atom_id res chain seq x y z
N MET A 1 1.24 -79.25 -57.87
CA MET A 1 -0.14 -78.98 -57.43
C MET A 1 -0.10 -78.56 -55.96
N PHE A 2 -0.47 -77.29 -55.73
CA PHE A 2 -1.13 -76.70 -54.55
C PHE A 2 -0.85 -77.35 -53.17
N LYS A 3 -0.31 -76.67 -52.16
CA LYS A 3 -0.41 -75.25 -51.82
C LYS A 3 0.77 -74.85 -50.94
N SER A 4 1.69 -74.14 -51.58
CA SER A 4 2.84 -73.44 -51.00
C SER A 4 2.45 -72.00 -50.61
N SER A 5 1.31 -71.80 -49.93
CA SER A 5 0.70 -70.46 -49.76
C SER A 5 0.11 -70.15 -48.38
N ILE A 6 0.52 -70.83 -47.31
CA ILE A 6 0.12 -70.46 -45.93
C ILE A 6 1.33 -69.94 -45.10
N ILE A 7 2.52 -69.89 -45.70
CA ILE A 7 3.74 -69.37 -45.06
C ILE A 7 3.86 -67.84 -45.25
N LEU A 8 2.94 -67.20 -45.99
CA LEU A 8 2.98 -65.75 -46.27
C LEU A 8 2.00 -64.90 -45.42
N SER A 9 1.25 -65.50 -44.49
CA SER A 9 0.28 -64.76 -43.64
C SER A 9 0.57 -64.83 -42.14
N PHE A 10 1.63 -65.53 -41.71
CA PHE A 10 2.05 -65.58 -40.30
C PHE A 10 3.28 -64.72 -39.97
N LEU A 11 3.80 -63.98 -40.95
CA LEU A 11 4.89 -63.00 -40.76
C LEU A 11 4.42 -61.64 -40.19
N ILE A 12 3.19 -61.52 -39.69
CA ILE A 12 2.62 -60.24 -39.21
C ILE A 12 2.32 -60.23 -37.69
N LEU A 13 2.62 -61.29 -36.91
CA LEU A 13 2.21 -61.33 -35.49
C LEU A 13 3.26 -61.74 -34.44
N THR A 14 4.55 -61.88 -34.76
CA THR A 14 5.58 -62.19 -33.73
C THR A 14 6.82 -61.31 -33.71
N VAL A 15 6.83 -60.18 -34.43
CA VAL A 15 7.84 -59.11 -34.23
C VAL A 15 7.26 -57.95 -33.40
N LEU A 16 6.82 -58.23 -32.17
CA LEU A 16 6.55 -57.21 -31.14
C LEU A 16 6.89 -57.72 -29.73
N SER A 17 8.07 -58.33 -29.52
CA SER A 17 8.54 -58.61 -28.16
C SER A 17 10.04 -58.39 -27.92
N SER A 18 10.75 -57.70 -28.80
CA SER A 18 12.14 -57.32 -28.53
C SER A 18 12.53 -56.00 -29.19
N SER A 19 11.87 -54.92 -28.78
CA SER A 19 12.55 -53.65 -28.64
C SER A 19 12.57 -53.36 -27.14
N ALA A 20 13.66 -53.78 -26.49
CA ALA A 20 14.12 -53.06 -25.32
C ALA A 20 14.39 -51.64 -25.81
N VAL A 21 13.36 -50.80 -25.80
CA VAL A 21 13.56 -49.37 -25.78
C VAL A 21 14.29 -49.16 -24.47
N SER A 22 15.59 -48.89 -24.56
CA SER A 22 16.31 -48.23 -23.47
C SER A 22 15.58 -46.92 -23.23
N GLY A 23 14.54 -46.99 -22.40
CA GLY A 23 13.87 -45.83 -21.87
C GLY A 23 14.92 -45.08 -21.11
N ILE A 24 15.36 -43.95 -21.64
CA ILE A 24 16.01 -42.93 -20.84
C ILE A 24 14.98 -42.59 -19.77
N GLN A 25 15.22 -43.00 -18.52
CA GLN A 25 14.53 -42.40 -17.40
C GLN A 25 15.00 -40.95 -17.32
N ILE A 26 14.23 -40.04 -17.92
CA ILE A 26 14.35 -38.63 -17.55
C ILE A 26 13.73 -38.54 -16.16
N ASN A 27 14.59 -38.40 -15.16
CA ASN A 27 14.19 -38.02 -13.82
C ASN A 27 13.73 -36.55 -13.88
N VAL A 28 12.44 -36.31 -14.07
CA VAL A 28 11.85 -34.99 -13.81
C VAL A 28 11.65 -34.89 -12.30
N GLN A 29 12.73 -34.64 -11.58
CA GLN A 29 12.65 -34.05 -10.24
C GLN A 29 12.84 -32.55 -10.38
N ASN A 30 11.82 -31.86 -10.86
CA ASN A 30 11.56 -30.51 -10.41
C ASN A 30 10.13 -30.08 -10.73
N THR A 31 9.31 -29.98 -9.68
CA THR A 31 8.43 -28.86 -9.34
C THR A 31 7.44 -29.35 -8.29
N ASN A 32 7.17 -28.51 -7.29
CA ASN A 32 6.28 -28.73 -6.15
C ASN A 32 6.94 -29.36 -4.91
N GLN A 33 7.93 -28.64 -4.39
CA GLN A 33 8.02 -28.43 -2.96
C GLN A 33 7.85 -26.92 -2.73
N VAL A 34 6.61 -26.42 -2.80
CA VAL A 34 6.26 -25.26 -1.98
C VAL A 34 5.95 -25.84 -0.62
N GLU A 35 7.02 -26.21 0.09
CA GLU A 35 6.97 -26.48 1.52
C GLU A 35 6.64 -25.12 2.14
N SER A 36 5.41 -24.95 2.61
CA SER A 36 4.96 -23.69 3.20
C SER A 36 5.71 -23.47 4.52
N ASN A 37 6.89 -22.83 4.44
CA ASN A 37 7.52 -22.25 5.61
C ASN A 37 6.63 -21.07 6.07
N PRO A 38 6.00 -21.11 7.25
CA PRO A 38 5.17 -20.01 7.76
C PRO A 38 5.94 -18.68 7.84
N GLU A 39 7.27 -18.72 7.83
CA GLU A 39 8.15 -17.54 7.80
C GLU A 39 8.13 -16.80 6.45
N LYS A 40 7.92 -17.50 5.32
CA LYS A 40 7.88 -16.88 3.96
C LYS A 40 6.49 -16.39 3.54
N VAL A 41 5.42 -16.86 4.18
CA VAL A 41 4.05 -16.41 3.90
C VAL A 41 3.81 -15.02 4.48
N GLY A 42 4.39 -14.73 5.66
CA GLY A 42 4.42 -13.39 6.23
C GLY A 42 5.15 -12.39 5.33
N ASP A 43 6.22 -12.83 4.67
CA ASP A 43 6.99 -11.96 3.76
C ASP A 43 6.17 -11.51 2.53
N VAL A 44 5.47 -12.41 1.85
CA VAL A 44 4.64 -12.06 0.68
C VAL A 44 3.46 -11.15 1.05
N GLN A 45 2.79 -11.41 2.18
CA GLN A 45 1.68 -10.56 2.64
C GLN A 45 2.17 -9.20 3.13
N CYS A 46 3.34 -9.15 3.79
CA CYS A 46 3.99 -7.91 4.18
C CYS A 46 4.33 -7.03 2.98
N VAL A 47 4.94 -7.63 1.95
CA VAL A 47 5.29 -6.95 0.70
C VAL A 47 4.02 -6.42 0.01
N LEU A 48 3.00 -7.26 -0.17
CA LEU A 48 1.74 -6.84 -0.79
C LEU A 48 1.05 -5.72 -0.01
N CYS A 49 0.98 -5.83 1.31
CA CYS A 49 0.43 -4.77 2.15
C CYS A 49 1.19 -3.46 1.95
N THR A 50 2.53 -3.51 1.98
CA THR A 50 3.37 -2.31 1.86
C THR A 50 3.13 -1.62 0.51
N TYR A 51 3.11 -2.37 -0.59
CA TYR A 51 2.83 -1.81 -1.92
C TYR A 51 1.44 -1.20 -2.04
N VAL A 52 0.41 -1.89 -1.54
CA VAL A 52 -0.98 -1.40 -1.56
C VAL A 52 -1.11 -0.12 -0.75
N VAL A 53 -0.50 -0.05 0.44
CA VAL A 53 -0.56 1.14 1.31
C VAL A 53 0.17 2.33 0.69
N VAL A 54 1.38 2.12 0.15
CA VAL A 54 2.14 3.19 -0.54
C VAL A 54 1.39 3.70 -1.77
N TYR A 55 0.78 2.81 -2.56
CA TYR A 55 0.00 3.21 -3.72
C TYR A 55 -1.28 3.96 -3.33
N ALA A 56 -1.97 3.50 -2.28
CA ALA A 56 -3.14 4.18 -1.74
C ALA A 56 -2.80 5.59 -1.25
N GLU A 57 -1.65 5.76 -0.59
CA GLU A 57 -1.14 7.07 -0.16
C GLU A 57 -0.96 8.01 -1.36
N LYS A 58 -0.32 7.54 -2.44
CA LYS A 58 -0.15 8.32 -3.68
C LYS A 58 -1.48 8.77 -4.27
N LEU A 59 -2.47 7.88 -4.34
CA LEU A 59 -3.80 8.23 -4.82
C LEU A 59 -4.47 9.25 -3.90
N ILE A 60 -4.38 9.10 -2.58
CA ILE A 60 -4.93 10.07 -1.62
C ILE A 60 -4.29 11.46 -1.82
N MET A 61 -2.97 11.52 -2.07
CA MET A 61 -2.27 12.77 -2.39
C MET A 61 -2.67 13.41 -3.72
N GLY A 62 -3.19 12.61 -4.66
CA GLY A 62 -3.76 13.08 -5.93
C GLY A 62 -5.16 13.65 -5.80
N ASN A 63 -5.60 13.98 -4.58
CA ASN A 63 -6.94 14.44 -4.24
C ASN A 63 -8.01 13.45 -4.74
N ASN A 64 -7.86 12.14 -4.49
CA ASN A 64 -8.85 11.11 -4.88
C ASN A 64 -9.92 10.86 -3.79
N THR A 65 -11.16 10.48 -4.15
CA THR A 65 -12.15 10.01 -3.16
C THR A 65 -11.81 8.60 -2.68
N ALA A 66 -12.43 8.13 -1.58
CA ALA A 66 -12.19 6.77 -1.09
C ALA A 66 -12.55 5.74 -2.17
N ALA A 67 -13.63 5.99 -2.93
CA ALA A 67 -14.05 5.12 -4.01
C ALA A 67 -13.01 5.11 -5.15
N ASP A 68 -12.45 6.27 -5.49
CA ASP A 68 -11.41 6.39 -6.52
C ASP A 68 -10.10 5.74 -6.08
N VAL A 69 -9.73 5.85 -4.81
CA VAL A 69 -8.57 5.15 -4.25
C VAL A 69 -8.76 3.63 -4.35
N ILE A 70 -9.92 3.11 -3.96
CA ILE A 70 -10.23 1.68 -4.09
C ILE A 70 -10.20 1.22 -5.55
N ASN A 71 -10.81 2.00 -6.46
CA ASN A 71 -10.80 1.70 -7.89
C ASN A 71 -9.37 1.72 -8.46
N GLY A 72 -8.57 2.72 -8.10
CA GLY A 72 -7.17 2.78 -8.50
C GLY A 72 -6.35 1.60 -7.99
N LEU A 73 -6.59 1.15 -6.74
CA LEU A 73 -5.98 -0.06 -6.20
C LEU A 73 -6.44 -1.32 -6.95
N ASP A 74 -7.72 -1.43 -7.32
CA ASP A 74 -8.23 -2.52 -8.14
C ASP A 74 -7.57 -2.53 -9.54
N GLN A 75 -7.41 -1.37 -10.19
CA GLN A 75 -6.69 -1.28 -11.46
C GLN A 75 -5.22 -1.69 -11.32
N TYR A 76 -4.57 -1.28 -10.23
CA TYR A 76 -3.22 -1.72 -9.90
C TYR A 76 -3.15 -3.25 -9.73
N CYS A 77 -4.10 -3.85 -9.02
CA CYS A 77 -4.20 -5.31 -8.89
C CYS A 77 -4.40 -6.03 -10.22
N ALA A 78 -5.13 -5.43 -11.17
CA ALA A 78 -5.37 -6.00 -12.49
C ALA A 78 -4.11 -6.05 -13.37
N MET A 79 -3.12 -5.20 -13.10
CA MET A 79 -1.84 -5.20 -13.82
C MET A 79 -0.86 -6.28 -13.31
N LEU A 80 -1.14 -6.93 -12.18
CA LEU A 80 -0.29 -7.98 -11.64
C LEU A 80 -0.48 -9.31 -12.39
N PRO A 81 0.59 -10.11 -12.58
CA PRO A 81 0.49 -11.36 -13.30
C PRO A 81 -0.18 -12.49 -12.48
N GLY A 82 -1.00 -13.29 -13.15
CA GLY A 82 -1.46 -14.59 -12.64
C GLY A 82 -2.20 -14.51 -11.30
N THR A 83 -1.79 -15.35 -10.36
CA THR A 83 -2.44 -15.47 -9.04
C THR A 83 -2.27 -14.24 -8.16
N TYR A 84 -1.24 -13.42 -8.38
CA TYR A 84 -1.02 -12.18 -7.62
C TYR A 84 -2.15 -11.16 -7.82
N SER A 85 -2.73 -11.09 -9.02
CA SER A 85 -3.88 -10.23 -9.28
C SER A 85 -5.08 -10.61 -8.41
N GLN A 86 -5.42 -11.90 -8.35
CA GLN A 86 -6.53 -12.38 -7.53
C GLN A 86 -6.29 -12.18 -6.04
N THR A 87 -5.07 -12.45 -5.57
CA THR A 87 -4.68 -12.19 -4.17
C THR A 87 -4.77 -10.71 -3.84
N CYS A 88 -4.28 -9.82 -4.73
CA CYS A 88 -4.35 -8.38 -4.56
C CYS A 88 -5.79 -7.88 -4.50
N HIS A 89 -6.67 -8.30 -5.43
CA HIS A 89 -8.07 -7.91 -5.39
C HIS A 89 -8.78 -8.37 -4.11
N SER A 90 -8.49 -9.60 -3.65
CA SER A 90 -9.05 -10.09 -2.38
C SER A 90 -8.55 -9.28 -1.19
N PHE A 91 -7.29 -8.84 -1.23
CA PHE A 91 -6.68 -7.99 -0.22
C PHE A 91 -7.33 -6.60 -0.20
N VAL A 92 -7.39 -5.92 -1.36
CA VAL A 92 -8.00 -4.58 -1.51
C VAL A 92 -9.47 -4.60 -1.09
N ARG A 93 -10.24 -5.61 -1.51
CA ARG A 93 -11.65 -5.76 -1.11
C ARG A 93 -11.83 -5.87 0.40
N THR A 94 -10.95 -6.62 1.06
CA THR A 94 -11.06 -6.88 2.51
C THR A 94 -10.53 -5.71 3.33
N TYR A 95 -9.41 -5.10 2.91
CA TYR A 95 -8.60 -4.21 3.75
C TYR A 95 -8.51 -2.78 3.25
N GLY A 96 -8.89 -2.49 2.01
CA GLY A 96 -8.68 -1.18 1.38
C GLY A 96 -9.31 -0.02 2.16
N ALA A 97 -10.54 -0.18 2.68
CA ALA A 97 -11.19 0.86 3.48
C ALA A 97 -10.46 1.13 4.81
N LEU A 98 -9.94 0.08 5.46
CA LEU A 98 -9.16 0.21 6.69
C LEU A 98 -7.82 0.88 6.42
N ILE A 99 -7.14 0.50 5.33
CA ILE A 99 -5.89 1.12 4.87
C ILE A 99 -6.09 2.62 4.63
N ILE A 100 -7.14 3.01 3.90
CA ILE A 100 -7.48 4.42 3.67
C ILE A 100 -7.68 5.16 5.01
N GLN A 101 -8.39 4.54 5.96
CA GLN A 101 -8.65 5.14 7.26
C GLN A 101 -7.37 5.34 8.08
N ASN A 102 -6.44 4.38 8.05
CA ASN A 102 -5.17 4.51 8.75
C ASN A 102 -4.26 5.56 8.10
N ILE A 103 -4.24 5.65 6.77
CA ILE A 103 -3.51 6.72 6.06
C ILE A 103 -4.08 8.10 6.43
N ILE A 104 -5.41 8.24 6.50
CA ILE A 104 -6.07 9.48 6.96
C ILE A 104 -5.71 9.81 8.41
N ASN A 105 -5.34 8.80 9.22
CA ASN A 105 -4.85 8.97 10.57
C ASN A 105 -3.34 9.24 10.64
N PHE A 106 -2.68 9.46 9.51
CA PHE A 106 -1.24 9.69 9.39
C PHE A 106 -0.38 8.51 9.88
N GLU A 107 -0.88 7.29 9.73
CA GLU A 107 -0.11 6.08 10.05
C GLU A 107 0.74 5.61 8.87
N THR A 108 1.97 5.20 9.16
CA THR A 108 2.98 4.89 8.14
C THR A 108 2.71 3.50 7.54
N PRO A 109 3.13 3.22 6.29
CA PRO A 109 2.92 1.91 5.67
C PRO A 109 3.42 0.75 6.53
N SER A 110 4.59 0.91 7.16
CA SER A 110 5.14 -0.09 8.07
C SER A 110 4.25 -0.32 9.29
N MET A 111 3.76 0.76 9.91
CA MET A 111 2.89 0.69 11.08
C MET A 111 1.57 0.00 10.75
N ILE A 112 0.94 0.38 9.63
CA ILE A 112 -0.31 -0.22 9.15
C ILE A 112 -0.13 -1.72 8.93
N CYS A 113 0.88 -2.12 8.15
CA CYS A 113 1.07 -3.53 7.82
C CYS A 113 1.47 -4.40 9.02
N LYS A 114 2.14 -3.83 10.03
CA LYS A 114 2.43 -4.50 11.31
C LYS A 114 1.18 -4.68 12.17
N GLN A 115 0.36 -3.63 12.32
CA GLN A 115 -0.88 -3.71 13.10
C GLN A 115 -1.87 -4.72 12.52
N MET A 116 -1.90 -4.83 11.19
CA MET A 116 -2.72 -5.80 10.48
C MET A 116 -2.11 -7.22 10.47
N MET A 117 -0.96 -7.40 11.14
CA MET A 117 -0.21 -8.65 11.26
C MET A 117 0.26 -9.24 9.92
N PHE A 118 0.36 -8.42 8.88
CA PHE A 118 0.98 -8.84 7.62
C PHE A 118 2.49 -8.80 7.69
N CYS A 119 3.04 -7.79 8.39
CA CYS A 119 4.47 -7.68 8.66
C CYS A 119 4.77 -8.04 10.11
N ALA A 120 5.91 -8.68 10.35
CA ALA A 120 6.39 -8.93 11.71
C ALA A 120 6.64 -7.62 12.47
N ALA A 121 6.32 -7.62 13.78
CA ALA A 121 6.77 -6.56 14.68
C ALA A 121 8.30 -6.56 14.68
N ALA A 122 8.91 -5.39 14.51
CA ALA A 122 10.32 -5.25 14.14
C ALA A 122 11.26 -6.06 15.06
N THR A 123 11.93 -7.07 14.51
CA THR A 123 13.26 -7.50 14.94
C THR A 123 14.21 -7.18 13.79
N THR A 124 14.77 -5.97 13.82
CA THR A 124 15.90 -5.48 13.00
C THR A 124 15.90 -5.79 11.50
N GLU A 125 15.76 -4.72 10.72
CA GLU A 125 16.07 -4.57 9.29
C GLU A 125 15.05 -5.14 8.29
N VAL A 126 14.20 -4.24 7.77
CA VAL A 126 13.54 -4.40 6.47
C VAL A 126 13.98 -3.21 5.64
N SER A 127 14.75 -3.48 4.59
CA SER A 127 15.15 -2.50 3.57
C SER A 127 13.91 -2.00 2.83
N GLU A 128 13.84 -0.67 2.74
CA GLU A 128 12.90 0.13 1.94
C GLU A 128 12.66 -0.45 0.53
N PRO A 129 11.41 -0.75 0.13
CA PRO A 129 11.10 -1.14 -1.24
C PRO A 129 11.34 0.03 -2.21
N GLN A 130 12.26 -0.15 -3.17
CA GLN A 130 12.50 0.81 -4.24
C GLN A 130 11.23 1.00 -5.07
N GLU A 131 10.77 2.25 -5.17
CA GLU A 131 9.64 2.69 -6.00
C GLU A 131 9.78 2.19 -7.45
N PRO A 132 8.78 1.45 -7.98
CA PRO A 132 8.62 1.31 -9.42
C PRO A 132 8.08 2.62 -9.99
N ALA A 133 8.85 3.26 -10.87
CA ALA A 133 8.49 4.45 -11.63
C ALA A 133 7.47 4.14 -12.72
N VAL A 134 6.20 3.89 -12.37
CA VAL A 134 5.10 3.81 -13.36
C VAL A 134 3.78 4.30 -12.76
N VAL A 135 3.62 5.61 -12.52
CA VAL A 135 2.28 6.19 -12.32
C VAL A 135 2.22 7.63 -12.84
N GLN A 136 1.98 7.75 -14.13
CA GLN A 136 1.49 8.94 -14.81
C GLN A 136 0.91 8.41 -16.12
N GLU A 137 -0.34 8.58 -16.53
CA GLU A 137 -1.45 9.46 -16.19
C GLU A 137 -2.74 8.65 -16.24
N MET A 138 -3.76 9.03 -15.47
CA MET A 138 -5.20 8.95 -15.82
C MET A 138 -6.00 9.45 -14.62
N LEU A 139 -6.04 10.77 -14.45
CA LEU A 139 -6.61 11.40 -13.26
C LEU A 139 -7.44 12.61 -13.64
N GLN A 140 -8.58 12.37 -14.28
CA GLN A 140 -9.60 13.39 -14.50
C GLN A 140 -10.98 12.73 -14.44
N HIS A 141 -11.72 12.95 -13.35
CA HIS A 141 -13.12 13.42 -13.32
C HIS A 141 -13.50 13.71 -11.85
N HIS A 142 -14.14 14.85 -11.61
CA HIS A 142 -14.33 15.48 -10.30
C HIS A 142 -15.54 14.95 -9.51
N HIS A 143 -15.36 14.67 -8.20
CA HIS A 143 -16.28 15.00 -7.08
C HIS A 143 -15.55 14.78 -5.73
N HIS A 144 -14.60 15.68 -5.39
CA HIS A 144 -13.41 15.33 -4.58
C HIS A 144 -13.27 15.89 -3.15
N HIS A 145 -14.28 16.55 -2.59
CA HIS A 145 -14.07 17.45 -1.45
C HIS A 145 -14.01 16.79 -0.04
N LYS A 146 -14.29 15.48 0.12
CA LYS A 146 -14.54 14.89 1.46
C LYS A 146 -13.29 14.34 2.18
N ILE A 147 -12.30 13.82 1.45
CA ILE A 147 -11.11 13.21 2.07
C ILE A 147 -10.07 14.27 2.44
N GLU A 148 -9.80 15.21 1.52
CA GLU A 148 -8.87 16.32 1.74
C GLU A 148 -9.23 17.11 2.99
N LYS A 149 -10.50 17.54 3.12
CA LYS A 149 -10.98 18.21 4.34
C LYS A 149 -10.82 17.41 5.62
N LYS A 150 -10.99 16.08 5.55
CA LYS A 150 -10.78 15.23 6.72
C LYS A 150 -9.31 15.17 7.12
N LEU A 151 -8.41 15.25 6.14
CA LEU A 151 -6.98 15.25 6.34
C LEU A 151 -6.49 16.61 6.87
N GLU A 152 -6.96 17.71 6.27
CA GLU A 152 -6.71 19.08 6.74
C GLU A 152 -7.18 19.26 8.18
N CYS A 153 -8.39 18.78 8.51
CA CYS A 153 -8.92 18.91 9.86
C CYS A 153 -8.08 18.15 10.88
N LYS A 154 -7.70 16.89 10.57
CA LYS A 154 -6.81 16.12 11.45
C LYS A 154 -5.42 16.75 11.57
N ALA A 155 -4.85 17.27 10.49
CA ALA A 155 -3.57 17.98 10.53
C ALA A 155 -3.66 19.25 11.39
N CYS A 156 -4.75 20.01 11.26
CA CYS A 156 -4.99 21.19 12.08
C CYS A 156 -5.06 20.83 13.56
N HIS A 157 -5.82 19.79 13.93
CA HIS A 157 -5.87 19.33 15.32
C HIS A 157 -4.49 18.93 15.87
N TYR A 158 -3.69 18.22 15.07
CA TYR A 158 -2.32 17.86 15.45
C TYR A 158 -1.47 19.11 15.69
N ILE A 159 -1.46 20.05 14.74
CA ILE A 159 -0.69 21.29 14.80
C ILE A 159 -1.15 22.17 15.96
N ALA A 160 -2.46 22.36 16.12
CA ALA A 160 -3.03 23.14 17.22
C ALA A 160 -2.64 22.57 18.58
N SER A 161 -2.66 21.25 18.73
CA SER A 161 -2.26 20.58 19.98
C SER A 161 -0.78 20.79 20.33
N HIS A 162 0.10 20.89 19.33
CA HIS A 162 1.53 21.19 19.53
C HIS A 162 1.76 22.70 19.73
N ALA A 163 1.06 23.54 18.98
CA ALA A 163 1.11 24.99 19.08
C ALA A 163 0.75 25.49 20.48
N ILE A 164 -0.22 24.85 21.17
CA ILE A 164 -0.59 25.19 22.55
C ILE A 164 0.64 25.19 23.47
N LYS A 165 1.51 24.17 23.40
CA LYS A 165 2.72 24.08 24.24
C LYS A 165 3.66 25.25 23.98
N TYR A 166 3.79 25.67 22.72
CA TYR A 166 4.65 26.77 22.35
C TYR A 166 4.08 28.13 22.75
N VAL A 167 2.77 28.31 22.61
CA VAL A 167 2.04 29.49 23.10
C VAL A 167 2.19 29.63 24.62
N GLU A 168 1.97 28.55 25.37
CA GLU A 168 2.14 28.52 26.83
C GLU A 168 3.59 28.81 27.26
N SER A 169 4.57 28.41 26.45
CA SER A 169 5.99 28.72 26.69
C SER A 169 6.41 30.16 26.33
N GLY A 170 5.49 30.99 25.83
CA GLY A 170 5.75 32.39 25.51
C GLY A 170 6.58 32.61 24.23
N LYS A 171 6.63 31.63 23.31
CA LYS A 171 7.31 31.81 22.02
C LYS A 171 6.59 32.83 21.13
N THR A 172 7.35 33.50 20.27
CA THR A 172 6.82 34.40 19.24
C THR A 172 6.17 33.62 18.09
N ASP A 173 5.30 34.27 17.31
CA ASP A 173 4.58 33.62 16.22
C ASP A 173 5.54 32.98 15.20
N ASP A 174 6.61 33.69 14.83
CA ASP A 174 7.63 33.18 13.92
C ASP A 174 8.40 31.97 14.48
N GLN A 175 8.65 31.95 15.80
CA GLN A 175 9.28 30.81 16.45
C GLN A 175 8.36 29.59 16.53
N ILE A 176 7.05 29.81 16.70
CA ILE A 176 6.03 28.75 16.70
C ILE A 176 5.92 28.18 15.28
N GLU A 177 5.77 29.05 14.28
CA GLU A 177 5.69 28.66 12.86
C GLU A 177 6.93 27.86 12.43
N SER A 178 8.14 28.34 12.74
CA SER A 178 9.37 27.64 12.40
C SER A 178 9.52 26.28 13.12
N ALA A 179 9.10 26.19 14.38
CA ALA A 179 9.13 24.93 15.12
C ALA A 179 8.17 23.91 14.50
N LEU A 180 6.94 24.33 14.17
CA LEU A 180 5.92 23.46 13.58
C LEU A 180 6.27 23.07 12.13
N ASP A 181 6.84 23.96 11.32
CA ASP A 181 7.34 23.58 9.98
C ASP A 181 8.46 22.54 10.08
N SER A 182 9.36 22.70 11.07
CA SER A 182 10.40 21.70 11.32
C SER A 182 9.80 20.35 11.76
N GLU A 183 8.77 20.36 12.60
CA GLU A 183 8.05 19.13 13.01
C GLU A 183 7.37 18.45 11.81
N CYS A 184 6.83 19.21 10.86
CA CYS A 184 6.24 18.64 9.65
C CYS A 184 7.24 17.80 8.84
N ASN A 185 8.54 18.06 8.93
CA ASN A 185 9.55 17.27 8.20
C ASN A 185 9.81 15.89 8.82
N ASN A 186 9.32 15.63 10.03
CA ASN A 186 9.52 14.36 10.74
C ASN A 186 8.48 13.30 10.37
N PHE A 187 7.46 13.63 9.57
CA PHE A 187 6.51 12.63 9.10
C PHE A 187 7.16 11.73 8.05
N GLU A 188 7.12 10.42 8.27
CA GLU A 188 7.59 9.41 7.32
C GLU A 188 6.72 9.35 6.03
N ILE A 189 5.53 9.96 6.08
CA ILE A 189 4.51 9.95 5.04
C ILE A 189 4.62 11.26 4.26
N HIS A 190 4.98 11.19 2.97
CA HIS A 190 5.10 12.38 2.12
C HIS A 190 3.78 13.17 2.06
N ALA A 191 2.64 12.46 2.09
CA ALA A 191 1.31 13.09 2.16
C ALA A 191 1.13 13.92 3.43
N ALA A 192 1.54 13.39 4.58
CA ALA A 192 1.43 14.06 5.87
C ALA A 192 2.31 15.29 5.93
N VAL A 193 3.55 15.22 5.41
CA VAL A 193 4.46 16.38 5.30
C VAL A 193 3.78 17.51 4.52
N LYS A 194 3.23 17.21 3.34
CA LYS A 194 2.60 18.22 2.47
C LYS A 194 1.39 18.88 3.15
N VAL A 195 0.51 18.08 3.74
CA VAL A 195 -0.69 18.61 4.41
C VAL A 195 -0.32 19.41 5.66
N CYS A 196 0.62 18.91 6.47
CA CYS A 196 1.12 19.63 7.64
C CYS A 196 1.68 21.01 7.25
N LYS A 197 2.57 21.05 6.26
CA LYS A 197 3.15 22.31 5.76
C LYS A 197 2.10 23.25 5.18
N SER A 198 1.05 22.73 4.55
CA SER A 198 -0.07 23.55 4.06
C SER A 198 -0.74 24.27 5.24
N VAL A 199 -1.09 23.54 6.29
CA VAL A 199 -1.72 24.13 7.48
C VAL A 199 -0.78 25.12 8.18
N VAL A 200 0.51 24.79 8.32
CA VAL A 200 1.50 25.70 8.90
C VAL A 200 1.62 26.98 8.09
N HIS A 201 1.80 26.93 6.77
CA HIS A 201 2.03 28.15 6.00
C HIS A 201 0.77 28.98 5.73
N VAL A 202 -0.42 28.36 5.75
CA VAL A 202 -1.69 29.03 5.39
C VAL A 202 -2.47 29.50 6.61
N ALA A 203 -2.55 28.68 7.67
CA ALA A 203 -3.48 28.91 8.79
C ALA A 203 -2.80 29.26 10.12
N ILE A 204 -1.48 29.11 10.25
CA ILE A 204 -0.84 29.14 11.57
C ILE A 204 -0.98 30.45 12.32
N LYS A 205 -0.96 31.59 11.62
CA LYS A 205 -1.01 32.91 12.27
C LYS A 205 -2.36 33.15 12.94
N ASP A 206 -3.43 32.85 12.23
CA ASP A 206 -4.79 32.93 12.77
C ASP A 206 -5.05 31.87 13.84
N LEU A 207 -4.50 30.66 13.67
CA LEU A 207 -4.56 29.60 14.66
C LEU A 207 -3.87 30.00 15.97
N ILE A 208 -2.65 30.56 15.91
CA ILE A 208 -1.91 31.05 17.10
C ILE A 208 -2.70 32.17 17.78
N ARG A 209 -3.28 33.10 17.00
CA ARG A 209 -4.12 34.19 17.54
C ARG A 209 -5.30 33.64 18.33
N ASP A 210 -5.99 32.64 17.82
CA ASP A 210 -7.12 32.01 18.52
C ASP A 210 -6.66 31.27 19.79
N LEU A 211 -5.58 30.50 19.71
CA LEU A 211 -5.04 29.76 20.86
C LEU A 211 -4.58 30.71 21.98
N LYS A 212 -3.95 31.85 21.63
CA LYS A 212 -3.60 32.91 22.60
C LYS A 212 -4.81 33.51 23.30
N ASN A 213 -5.96 33.50 22.65
CA ASN A 213 -7.24 33.95 23.21
C ASN A 213 -8.01 32.82 23.92
N HIS A 214 -7.34 31.70 24.25
CA HIS A 214 -7.92 30.54 24.93
C HIS A 214 -9.06 29.86 24.17
N VAL A 215 -9.09 29.98 22.84
CA VAL A 215 -10.00 29.21 21.99
C VAL A 215 -9.51 27.76 21.94
N SER A 216 -10.45 26.80 21.96
CA SER A 216 -10.11 25.38 21.87
C SER A 216 -9.49 25.04 20.51
N ALA A 217 -8.66 23.99 20.43
CA ALA A 217 -8.09 23.54 19.16
C ALA A 217 -9.18 23.19 18.12
N GLU A 218 -10.30 22.62 18.57
CA GLU A 218 -11.46 22.31 17.73
C GLU A 218 -12.08 23.56 17.12
N ASP A 219 -12.35 24.58 17.94
CA ASP A 219 -13.01 25.80 17.48
C ASP A 219 -12.07 26.67 16.67
N ALA A 220 -10.78 26.70 17.03
CA ALA A 220 -9.76 27.40 16.27
C ALA A 220 -9.58 26.77 14.87
N CYS A 221 -9.57 25.43 14.77
CA CYS A 221 -9.50 24.74 13.48
C CYS A 221 -10.71 25.00 12.58
N LYS A 222 -11.91 25.13 13.16
CA LYS A 222 -13.12 25.57 12.44
C LYS A 222 -13.03 27.01 11.96
N HIS A 223 -12.49 27.89 12.79
CA HIS A 223 -12.36 29.31 12.47
C HIS A 223 -11.39 29.53 11.30
N VAL A 224 -10.27 28.80 11.26
CA VAL A 224 -9.30 28.87 10.14
C VAL A 224 -9.70 28.02 8.93
N HIS A 225 -10.92 27.48 8.90
CA HIS A 225 -11.47 26.67 7.81
C HIS A 225 -10.67 25.42 7.45
N MET A 226 -9.90 24.89 8.41
CA MET A 226 -9.22 23.60 8.27
C MET A 226 -10.12 22.46 8.77
N CYS A 227 -11.11 22.79 9.60
CA CYS A 227 -12.33 22.04 9.87
C CYS A 227 -13.53 22.96 9.54
#